data_AF-A0A829WAR1-F1
#
_entry.id   AF-A0A829WAR1-F1
#
_cell.length_a   1.000
_cell.length_b   1.000
_cell.length_c   1.000
_cell.angle_alpha   90.00
_cell.angle_beta   90.00
_cell.angle_gamma   90.00
#
_symmetry.space_group_name_H-M   'P 1'
#
loop_
_entity.id
_entity.type
_entity.pdbx_description
1 polymer ?
#
loop_
_entity_poly.entity_id
_entity_poly.type
_entity_poly.pdbx_seq_one_letter_code
_entity_poly.pdbx_strand_id
1 'polypeptide(L)' 'MDTQELLQQYDGDMYLRISHEDGDKAESDSIANQRDLITAFLEKHPEITLRKVWVDDGYTGVNFVEVR' A
#
# COMPACT_ATOMS: atom_id res chain seq x y z
N MET A 1 -0.65 -34.52 -20.48
CA MET A 1 0.43 -33.53 -20.67
C MET A 1 0.02 -32.35 -19.83
N ASP A 2 0.36 -32.42 -18.56
CA ASP A 2 0.01 -31.43 -17.56
C ASP A 2 1.00 -30.28 -17.73
N THR A 3 0.59 -29.30 -18.54
CA THR A 3 1.30 -28.03 -18.66
C THR A 3 1.11 -27.32 -17.34
N GLN A 4 2.01 -27.58 -16.38
CA GLN A 4 2.12 -26.71 -15.21
C GLN A 4 2.62 -25.37 -15.75
N GLU A 5 1.68 -24.47 -16.05
CA GLU A 5 1.98 -23.07 -16.30
C GLU A 5 2.81 -22.60 -15.11
N LEU A 6 4.08 -22.27 -15.38
CA LEU A 6 4.96 -21.69 -14.38
C LEU A 6 4.32 -20.37 -13.96
N LEU A 7 3.56 -20.39 -12.87
CA LEU A 7 3.00 -19.18 -12.27
C LEU A 7 4.18 -18.25 -11.98
N GLN A 8 4.28 -17.19 -12.78
CA GLN A 8 5.33 -16.22 -12.65
C GLN A 8 5.11 -15.52 -11.31
N GLN A 9 6.02 -15.73 -10.36
CA GLN A 9 5.93 -15.10 -9.05
C GLN A 9 6.35 -13.64 -9.17
N TYR A 10 5.55 -12.75 -8.61
CA TYR A 10 5.79 -11.31 -8.59
C TYR A 10 6.02 -10.87 -7.15
N ASP A 11 7.11 -10.16 -6.89
CA ASP A 11 7.27 -9.41 -5.65
C ASP A 11 6.58 -8.04 -5.82
N GLY A 12 5.75 -7.67 -4.84
CA GLY A 12 5.01 -6.40 -4.86
C GLY A 12 5.14 -5.66 -3.53
N ASP A 13 4.98 -4.34 -3.58
CA ASP A 13 4.90 -3.46 -2.42
C ASP A 13 3.55 -2.73 -2.40
N MET A 14 2.98 -2.57 -1.21
CA MET A 14 1.74 -1.83 -0.97
C MET A 14 2.09 -0.40 -0.56
N TYR A 15 1.52 0.59 -1.24
CA TYR A 15 1.67 2.01 -0.87
C TYR A 15 0.29 2.58 -0.50
N LEU A 16 0.18 3.08 0.72
CA LEU A 16 -1.03 3.66 1.29
C LEU A 16 -0.73 5.14 1.56
N ARG A 17 -1.62 6.05 1.15
CA ARG A 17 -1.44 7.49 1.40
C ARG A 17 -2.71 8.13 1.93
N ILE A 18 -2.54 9.06 2.85
CA ILE A 18 -3.63 9.89 3.37
C ILE A 18 -3.81 11.10 2.45
N SER A 19 -5.04 11.33 2.00
CA SER A 19 -5.41 12.56 1.33
C SER A 19 -5.63 13.64 2.39
N HIS A 20 -4.65 14.52 2.57
CA HIS A 20 -4.76 15.66 3.47
C HIS A 20 -5.61 16.76 2.81
N GLU A 21 -6.92 16.54 2.80
CA GLU A 21 -7.92 17.53 2.46
C GLU A 21 -8.99 17.50 3.56
N ASP A 22 -9.00 18.53 4.39
CA ASP A 22 -9.94 18.83 5.47
C ASP A 22 -9.73 18.09 6.81
N GLY A 23 -9.30 18.88 7.79
CA GLY A 23 -8.96 18.43 9.12
C GLY A 23 -10.16 17.92 9.91
N ASP A 24 -9.84 17.03 10.84
CA ASP A 24 -10.73 16.51 11.88
C ASP A 24 -11.72 15.44 11.37
N LYS A 25 -11.24 14.19 11.38
CA LYS A 25 -12.03 12.93 11.36
C LYS A 25 -12.41 12.32 9.99
N ALA A 26 -11.43 11.92 9.18
CA ALA A 26 -11.64 10.89 8.14
C ALA A 26 -10.34 10.22 7.60
N GLU A 27 -9.17 10.56 8.15
CA GLU A 27 -7.89 10.12 7.61
C GLU A 27 -7.60 8.63 7.87
N SER A 28 -8.02 8.10 9.03
CA SER A 28 -7.80 6.68 9.39
C SER A 28 -8.67 5.69 8.62
N ASP A 29 -9.94 6.03 8.34
CA ASP A 29 -10.86 5.17 7.58
C ASP A 29 -10.36 4.95 6.13
N SER A 30 -9.74 5.98 5.55
CA SER A 30 -9.23 5.94 4.18
C SER A 30 -8.04 4.98 4.01
N ILE A 31 -7.13 4.91 4.99
CA ILE A 31 -5.99 3.97 4.98
C ILE A 31 -6.45 2.54 5.25
N ALA A 32 -7.35 2.36 6.22
CA ALA A 32 -7.92 1.05 6.53
C ALA A 32 -8.63 0.45 5.31
N ASN A 33 -9.45 1.26 4.62
CA ASN A 33 -10.15 0.83 3.41
C ASN A 33 -9.19 0.51 2.25
N GLN A 34 -8.16 1.34 2.01
CA GLN A 34 -7.13 1.05 1.00
C GLN A 34 -6.40 -0.27 1.29
N ARG A 35 -6.04 -0.52 2.55
CA ARG A 35 -5.40 -1.77 2.96
C ARG A 35 -6.31 -2.98 2.73
N ASP A 36 -7.59 -2.88 3.06
CA ASP A 36 -8.56 -3.95 2.87
C ASP A 36 -8.70 -4.31 1.38
N LEU A 37 -8.87 -3.30 0.52
CA LEU A 37 -8.97 -3.48 -0.93
C LEU A 37 -7.74 -4.17 -1.52
N ILE A 38 -6.54 -3.74 -1.13
CA ILE A 38 -5.30 -4.33 -1.65
C ILE A 38 -5.10 -5.75 -1.09
N THR A 39 -5.48 -5.99 0.17
CA THR A 39 -5.41 -7.34 0.76
C THR A 39 -6.36 -8.30 0.02
N ALA A 40 -7.61 -7.90 -0.20
CA ALA A 40 -8.60 -8.69 -0.92
C ALA A 40 -8.20 -8.96 -2.38
N PHE A 41 -7.40 -8.06 -2.99
CA PHE A 41 -6.78 -8.30 -4.29
C PHE A 41 -5.70 -9.38 -4.18
N LEU A 42 -4.75 -9.24 -3.25
CA LEU A 42 -3.66 -10.20 -3.04
C LEU A 42 -4.16 -11.60 -2.68
N GLU A 43 -5.27 -11.71 -1.93
CA GLU A 43 -5.90 -13.01 -1.62
C GLU A 43 -6.39 -13.76 -2.86
N LYS A 44 -6.74 -13.04 -3.93
CA LYS A 44 -7.13 -13.63 -5.23
C LYS A 44 -5.94 -13.89 -6.15
N HIS A 45 -4.76 -13.40 -5.77
CA HIS A 45 -3.55 -13.36 -6.58
C HIS A 45 -2.37 -14.00 -5.83
N PRO A 46 -2.39 -15.34 -5.63
CA PRO A 46 -1.34 -16.05 -4.89
C PRO A 46 0.04 -16.00 -5.57
N GLU A 47 0.10 -15.58 -6.84
CA GLU A 47 1.36 -15.33 -7.53
C GLU A 47 2.09 -14.05 -7.05
N ILE A 48 1.41 -13.17 -6.32
CA ILE A 48 1.97 -11.91 -5.82
C ILE A 48 2.39 -12.06 -4.35
N THR A 49 3.68 -11.91 -4.09
CA THR A 49 4.22 -11.86 -2.73
C THR A 49 4.39 -10.41 -2.29
N LEU A 50 3.61 -9.99 -1.30
CA LEU A 50 3.76 -8.67 -0.70
C LEU A 50 5.01 -8.61 0.17
N ARG A 51 5.96 -7.73 -0.16
CA ARG A 51 7.25 -7.61 0.53
C ARG A 51 7.28 -6.48 1.54
N LYS A 52 6.68 -5.34 1.18
CA LYS A 52 6.64 -4.18 2.07
C LYS A 52 5.33 -3.43 1.97
N VAL A 53 4.97 -2.82 3.09
CA VAL A 53 3.87 -1.85 3.17
C VAL A 53 4.46 -0.51 3.53
N TRP A 54 4.19 0.49 2.70
CA TRP A 54 4.59 1.87 2.85
C TRP A 54 3.35 2.69 3.16
N VAL A 55 3.40 3.49 4.23
CA VAL A 55 2.29 4.35 4.65
C VAL A 55 2.78 5.79 4.67
N ASP A 56 2.19 6.63 3.83
CA ASP A 56 2.43 8.05 3.74
C ASP A 56 1.26 8.79 4.41
N ASP A 57 1.48 9.20 5.65
CA ASP A 57 0.49 9.91 6.47
C ASP A 57 0.41 11.41 6.11
N GLY A 58 1.11 11.86 5.06
CA GLY A 58 1.17 13.28 4.67
C GLY A 58 1.92 14.21 5.65
N TYR A 59 2.23 13.76 6.87
CA TYR A 59 2.83 14.59 7.92
C TYR A 59 4.36 14.77 7.80
N THR A 60 5.06 13.97 7.00
CA THR A 60 6.54 14.02 6.94
C THR A 60 7.10 14.95 5.86
N GLY A 61 6.24 15.63 5.09
CA GLY A 61 6.63 16.53 3.98
C GLY A 61 7.04 17.95 4.37
N VAL A 62 7.03 18.33 5.66
CA VAL A 62 7.33 19.72 6.09
C VAL A 62 8.59 19.86 6.96
N ASN A 63 9.30 18.78 7.27
CA ASN A 63 10.62 18.88 7.89
C ASN A 63 11.73 18.81 6.84
N PHE A 64 11.71 19.77 5.89
CA PHE A 64 12.97 20.24 5.30
C PHE A 64 13.65 21.08 6.39
N VAL A 65 14.15 20.42 7.44
CA VAL A 65 15.06 21.08 8.38
C VAL A 65 16.32 21.35 7.57
N GLU A 66 16.44 22.61 7.16
CA GLU A 66 17.60 23.20 6.54
C GLU A 66 18.85 22.69 7.26
N VAL A 67 19.58 21.78 6.64
CA VAL A 67 20.91 21.41 7.12
C VAL A 67 21.84 22.51 6.60
N ARG A 68 21.95 23.60 7.36
CA ARG A 68 23.04 24.55 7.19
C ARG A 68 23.52 25.12 8.52
#